data_AF-A0A2V5TP26-F1
#
_entry.id   AF-A0A2V5TP26-F1
#
_cell.length_a   1.000
_cell.length_b   1.000
_cell.length_c   1.000
_cell.angle_alpha   90.00
_cell.angle_beta   90.00
_cell.angle_gamma   90.00
#
_symmetry.space_group_name_H-M   'P 1'
#
loop_
_entity.id
_entity.type
_entity.pdbx_description
1 polymer ?
#
loop_
_entity_poly.entity_id
_entity_poly.type
_entity_poly.pdbx_seq_one_letter_code
_entity_poly.pdbx_strand_id
1 'polypeptide(L)'
;KGQGPAAAMGEMDFMVGGTMIGGFALAAAPAEYRVTGVMTFIVGPDGVVYEKDLGPDTPKTFQSMDKYNPDKTWKVTEDDVEDDSPD
;
A
#
# COMPACT_ATOMS: atom_id res chain seq x y z
N LYS A 1 -3.05 -5.55 -13.17
CA LYS A 1 -3.32 -4.81 -11.91
C LYS A 1 -3.81 -5.82 -10.90
N GLY A 2 -3.20 -5.89 -9.71
CA GLY A 2 -3.55 -6.96 -8.78
C GLY A 2 -2.75 -6.89 -7.49
N GLN A 3 -2.72 -7.99 -6.76
CA GLN A 3 -1.86 -8.20 -5.60
C GLN A 3 -0.82 -9.28 -5.88
N GLY A 4 0.36 -9.11 -5.30
CA GLY A 4 1.48 -10.04 -5.41
C GLY A 4 1.48 -11.10 -4.30
N PRO A 5 2.45 -12.03 -4.34
CA PRO A 5 2.49 -13.19 -3.45
C PRO A 5 2.70 -12.84 -1.97
N ALA A 6 3.14 -11.62 -1.65
CA ALA A 6 3.32 -11.18 -0.26
C ALA A 6 2.07 -10.53 0.35
N ALA A 7 1.00 -10.31 -0.42
CA ALA A 7 -0.26 -9.85 0.12
C ALA A 7 -0.94 -10.95 0.97
N ALA A 8 -1.75 -10.55 1.96
CA ALA A 8 -2.38 -11.47 2.92
C ALA A 8 -3.21 -12.59 2.27
N MET A 9 -3.86 -12.32 1.13
CA MET A 9 -4.66 -13.30 0.37
C MET A 9 -3.87 -13.98 -0.77
N GLY A 10 -2.55 -13.80 -0.84
CA GLY A 10 -1.69 -14.36 -1.88
C GLY A 10 -1.77 -13.61 -3.22
N GLU A 11 -1.18 -14.16 -4.29
CA GLU A 11 -1.20 -13.52 -5.61
C GLU A 11 -2.59 -13.60 -6.26
N MET A 12 -3.09 -12.47 -6.76
CA MET A 12 -4.39 -12.40 -7.44
C MET A 12 -4.40 -11.27 -8.48
N ASP A 13 -5.00 -11.55 -9.65
CA ASP A 13 -5.31 -10.51 -10.64
C ASP A 13 -6.64 -9.85 -10.30
N PHE A 14 -6.66 -8.52 -10.22
CA PHE A 14 -7.91 -7.79 -9.97
C PHE A 14 -8.71 -7.54 -11.25
N MET A 15 -8.10 -7.76 -12.43
CA MET A 15 -8.75 -7.55 -13.71
C MET A 15 -9.51 -8.81 -14.16
N VAL A 16 -10.83 -8.68 -14.32
CA VAL A 16 -11.68 -9.71 -14.90
C VAL A 16 -12.42 -9.10 -16.07
N GLY A 17 -12.17 -9.60 -17.29
CA GLY A 17 -12.82 -9.08 -18.50
C GLY A 17 -12.56 -7.59 -18.77
N GLY A 18 -11.40 -7.06 -18.35
CA GLY A 18 -11.05 -5.64 -18.50
C GLY A 18 -11.64 -4.72 -17.42
N THR A 19 -12.37 -5.27 -16.44
CA THR A 19 -12.92 -4.54 -15.30
C THR A 19 -12.18 -4.91 -14.02
N MET A 20 -11.96 -3.94 -13.13
CA MET A 20 -11.32 -4.17 -11.83
C MET A 20 -12.37 -4.68 -10.82
N ILE A 21 -12.45 -6.01 -10.67
CA ILE A 21 -13.45 -6.71 -9.84
C ILE A 21 -12.82 -7.39 -8.62
N GLY A 22 -11.57 -7.87 -8.75
CA GLY A 22 -10.92 -8.67 -7.70
C GLY A 22 -10.41 -7.89 -6.49
N GLY A 23 -10.56 -6.56 -6.50
CA GLY A 23 -10.12 -5.70 -5.40
C GLY A 23 -9.57 -4.37 -5.89
N PHE A 24 -9.00 -3.63 -4.94
CA PHE A 24 -8.30 -2.38 -5.19
C PHE A 24 -7.06 -2.30 -4.30
N ALA A 25 -6.16 -1.39 -4.63
CA ALA A 25 -5.09 -0.99 -3.74
C ALA A 25 -4.75 0.47 -4.00
N LEU A 26 -4.38 1.16 -2.93
CA LEU A 26 -3.93 2.54 -3.00
C LEU A 26 -2.49 2.61 -2.50
N ALA A 27 -1.76 3.57 -3.06
CA ALA A 27 -0.42 3.92 -2.62
C ALA A 27 -0.33 5.45 -2.52
N ALA A 28 0.37 5.95 -1.52
CA ALA A 28 0.67 7.37 -1.35
C ALA A 28 2.16 7.55 -1.03
N ALA A 29 2.80 8.51 -1.67
CA ALA A 29 4.20 8.84 -1.45
C ALA A 29 4.38 10.37 -1.39
N PRO A 30 5.43 10.87 -0.73
CA PRO A 30 5.77 12.28 -0.77
C PRO A 30 6.00 12.75 -2.21
N ALA A 31 5.52 13.94 -2.54
CA ALA A 31 5.81 14.58 -3.83
C ALA A 31 7.33 14.82 -4.00
N GLU A 32 7.99 15.21 -2.91
CA GLU A 32 9.43 15.38 -2.84
C GLU A 32 9.99 14.71 -1.57
N TYR A 33 10.84 13.69 -1.76
CA TYR A 33 11.43 12.94 -0.66
C TYR A 33 12.26 13.84 0.27
N ARG A 34 12.03 13.72 1.58
CA ARG A 34 12.59 14.55 2.66
C ARG A 34 12.25 16.04 2.62
N VAL A 35 11.39 16.46 1.68
CA VAL A 35 10.86 17.83 1.63
C VAL A 35 9.40 17.82 2.10
N THR A 36 8.56 17.00 1.45
CA THR A 36 7.13 16.87 1.81
C THR A 36 6.84 15.66 2.70
N GLY A 37 7.82 14.77 2.89
CA GLY A 37 7.69 13.56 3.71
C GLY A 37 8.77 12.53 3.41
N VAL A 38 8.79 11.44 4.17
CA VAL A 38 9.75 10.33 4.03
C VAL A 38 9.05 9.02 3.69
N MET A 39 7.93 8.72 4.37
CA MET A 39 7.26 7.43 4.26
C MET A 39 6.40 7.33 3.00
N THR A 40 6.41 6.14 2.41
CA THR A 40 5.41 5.70 1.43
C THR A 40 4.42 4.79 2.14
N PHE A 41 3.14 4.93 1.81
CA PHE A 41 2.05 4.16 2.39
C PHE A 41 1.35 3.32 1.31
N ILE A 42 0.93 2.11 1.65
CA ILE A 42 0.08 1.27 0.81
C ILE A 42 -1.06 0.67 1.63
N VAL A 43 -2.24 0.54 1.02
CA VAL A 43 -3.41 -0.11 1.64
C VAL A 43 -4.15 -0.95 0.60
N GLY A 44 -4.53 -2.16 1.02
CA GLY A 44 -5.30 -3.10 0.22
C GLY A 44 -6.77 -3.20 0.66
N PRO A 45 -7.50 -4.21 0.17
CA PRO A 45 -8.91 -4.43 0.51
C PRO A 45 -9.15 -4.83 1.97
N ASP A 46 -8.11 -5.30 2.66
CA ASP A 46 -8.14 -5.65 4.09
C ASP A 46 -8.08 -4.43 5.02
N GLY A 47 -7.85 -3.23 4.47
CA GLY A 47 -7.81 -1.98 5.20
C GLY A 47 -6.55 -1.76 6.04
N VAL A 48 -5.61 -2.71 6.04
CA VAL A 48 -4.35 -2.57 6.77
C VAL A 48 -3.44 -1.61 6.02
N VAL A 49 -3.02 -0.54 6.69
CA VAL A 49 -2.08 0.43 6.15
C VAL A 49 -0.66 -0.02 6.49
N TYR A 50 0.17 -0.09 5.47
CA TYR A 50 1.60 -0.37 5.61
C TYR A 50 2.42 0.85 5.23
N GLU A 51 3.53 1.07 5.91
CA GLU A 51 4.51 2.10 5.62
C GLU A 51 5.91 1.54 5.33
N LYS A 52 6.65 2.27 4.50
CA LYS A 52 8.07 2.00 4.20
C LYS A 52 8.78 3.27 3.70
N ASP A 53 10.00 3.49 4.18
CA ASP A 53 10.94 4.44 3.57
C ASP A 53 11.55 3.80 2.32
N LEU A 54 11.21 4.32 1.13
CA LEU A 54 11.77 3.87 -0.15
C LEU A 54 13.06 4.63 -0.52
N GLY A 55 13.50 5.57 0.31
CA GLY A 55 14.71 6.34 0.11
C GLY A 55 14.57 7.43 -0.97
N PRO A 56 15.70 7.97 -1.46
CA PRO A 56 15.72 9.00 -2.50
C PRO A 56 15.00 8.63 -3.80
N ASP A 57 14.87 7.33 -4.08
CA ASP A 57 14.19 6.80 -5.28
C ASP A 57 12.66 6.68 -5.11
N THR A 58 12.09 7.24 -4.05
CA THR A 58 10.65 7.20 -3.75
C THR A 58 9.78 7.56 -4.97
N PRO A 59 9.98 8.70 -5.68
CA PRO A 59 9.11 9.05 -6.80
C PRO A 59 9.15 8.04 -7.95
N LYS A 60 10.34 7.51 -8.25
CA LYS A 60 10.54 6.54 -9.33
C LYS A 60 9.95 5.17 -8.96
N THR A 61 10.16 4.74 -7.73
CA THR A 61 9.66 3.45 -7.22
C THR A 61 8.14 3.48 -7.12
N PHE A 62 7.57 4.58 -6.63
CA PHE A 62 6.13 4.78 -6.55
C PHE A 62 5.46 4.70 -7.93
N GLN A 63 6.02 5.36 -8.96
CA GLN A 63 5.48 5.34 -10.31
C GLN A 63 5.55 3.97 -11.00
N SER A 64 6.49 3.10 -10.60
CA SER A 64 6.65 1.76 -11.19
C SER A 64 5.82 0.68 -10.47
N MET A 65 5.12 1.02 -9.38
CA MET A 65 4.27 0.07 -8.67
C MET A 65 3.04 -0.32 -9.49
N ASP A 66 2.90 -1.61 -9.78
CA ASP A 66 1.76 -2.15 -10.54
C ASP A 66 0.91 -3.16 -9.76
N LYS A 67 1.45 -3.68 -8.65
CA LYS A 67 0.77 -4.63 -7.76
C LYS A 67 0.91 -4.22 -6.30
N TYR A 68 -0.14 -4.47 -5.52
CA TYR A 68 -0.10 -4.44 -4.06
C TYR A 68 0.69 -5.65 -3.55
N ASN A 69 1.85 -5.42 -2.93
CA ASN A 69 2.72 -6.50 -2.50
C ASN A 69 3.53 -6.10 -1.26
N PRO A 70 2.89 -6.00 -0.08
CA PRO A 70 3.56 -5.69 1.18
C PRO A 70 4.45 -6.87 1.63
N ASP A 71 5.66 -6.95 1.09
CA ASP A 71 6.65 -7.91 1.58
C ASP A 71 7.08 -7.62 3.03
N LYS A 72 7.93 -8.49 3.59
CA LYS A 72 8.39 -8.43 4.98
C LYS A 72 9.15 -7.15 5.36
N THR A 73 9.51 -6.31 4.39
CA THR A 73 10.18 -5.03 4.63
C THR A 73 9.21 -3.88 4.85
N TRP A 74 7.92 -4.09 4.59
CA TRP A 74 6.85 -3.16 4.94
C TRP A 74 6.45 -3.35 6.40
N LYS A 75 6.13 -2.25 7.07
CA LYS A 75 5.67 -2.25 8.45
C LYS A 75 4.21 -1.84 8.50
N VAL A 76 3.40 -2.47 9.33
CA VAL A 76 2.06 -1.97 9.63
C VAL A 76 2.22 -0.63 10.35
N THR A 77 1.43 0.38 9.97
CA THR A 77 1.43 1.67 10.67
C THR A 77 0.91 1.49 12.09
N GLU A 78 1.45 2.28 13.02
CA GLU A 78 0.91 2.41 14.37
C GLU A 78 -0.28 3.39 14.33
N ASP A 79 -1.33 3.02 13.61
CA ASP A 79 -2.61 3.73 13.67
C ASP A 79 -3.43 3.13 14.82
N ASP A 80 -3.03 3.45 16.05
CA ASP A 80 -3.90 3.28 17.22
C ASP A 80 -5.06 4.28 17.09
N VAL A 81 -6.06 3.94 16.28
CA VAL A 81 -7.40 4.52 16.46
C VAL A 81 -7.90 3.98 17.80
N GLU A 82 -7.78 4.78 18.86
CA GLU A 82 -8.53 4.55 20.08
C GLU A 82 -10.00 4.35 19.67
N ASP A 83 -10.56 3.20 20.03
CA ASP A 83 -11.97 2.87 19.81
C ASP A 83 -12.82 3.85 20.62
N ASP A 84 -13.15 5.00 20.01
CA ASP A 84 -13.99 6.05 20.60
C ASP A 84 -15.49 5.65 20.58
N SER A 85 -15.77 4.34 20.66
CA SER A 85 -17.11 3.81 20.80
C SER A 85 -17.63 4.14 22.21
N PRO A 86 -18.66 4.97 22.38
CA PRO A 86 -19.26 5.17 23.70
C PRO A 86 -19.94 3.86 24.15
N ASP A 87 -19.57 3.40 25.36
CA ASP A 87 -20.24 2.31 26.10
C ASP A 87 -21.77 2.46 26.19
#